data_AF-A0A536IRZ1-F1
#
_entry.id   AF-A0A536IRZ1-F1
#
_cell.length_a   1.000
_cell.length_b   1.000
_cell.length_c   1.000
_cell.angle_alpha   90.00
_cell.angle_beta   90.00
_cell.angle_gamma   90.00
#
_symmetry.space_group_name_H-M   'P 1'
#
loop_
_entity.id
_entity.type
_entity.pdbx_description
1 polymer ?
#
loop_
_entity_poly.entity_id
_entity_poly.type
_entity_poly.pdbx_seq_one_letter_code
_entity_poly.pdbx_strand_id
1 'polypeptide(L)'
;MRVVAVDEEDAPVGYGEIAHEPSRFAPRRYFLRLGVDGPLRRRGIGATIWDRLRVTLDERAALVACLWARDGTACQAFIAKRGFVEVIRAYEQVLALAPARIPLPAARERIAASGVRVRTLAALRASHGEPALHDAHELHTACRRDQPTLGAVTPAPYADWLAYNVSAPEA
;
A
#
# COMPACT_ATOMS: atom_id res chain seq x y z
N MET A 1 -10.30 -5.12 12.59
CA MET A 1 -10.78 -4.58 13.88
C MET A 1 -10.29 -3.15 13.96
N ARG A 2 -11.16 -2.23 14.38
CA ARG A 2 -10.88 -0.80 14.47
C ARG A 2 -11.18 -0.31 15.87
N VAL A 3 -10.40 0.64 16.33
CA VAL A 3 -10.58 1.32 17.61
C VAL A 3 -10.37 2.82 17.40
N VAL A 4 -11.11 3.62 18.16
CA VAL A 4 -10.97 5.07 18.21
C VAL A 4 -10.77 5.42 19.68
N ALA A 5 -9.75 6.22 19.97
CA ALA A 5 -9.61 6.86 21.26
C ALA A 5 -10.33 8.20 21.20
N VAL A 6 -11.14 8.49 22.21
CA VAL A 6 -11.89 9.74 22.34
C VAL A 6 -11.52 10.47 23.64
N ASP A 7 -11.75 11.77 23.69
CA ASP A 7 -11.65 12.57 24.93
C ASP A 7 -12.98 12.58 25.72
N GLU A 8 -13.08 13.47 26.72
CA GLU A 8 -14.26 13.59 27.58
C GLU A 8 -15.52 14.10 26.84
N GLU A 9 -15.35 14.71 25.66
CA GLU A 9 -16.43 15.22 24.80
C GLU A 9 -16.73 14.25 23.64
N ASP A 10 -16.24 13.02 23.70
CA ASP A 10 -16.32 12.00 22.64
C ASP A 10 -15.61 12.43 21.32
N ALA A 11 -14.73 13.43 21.35
CA ALA A 11 -14.00 13.86 20.17
C ALA A 11 -12.85 12.89 19.85
N PRO A 12 -12.63 12.50 18.57
CA PRO A 12 -11.62 11.52 18.21
C PRO A 12 -10.19 12.09 18.35
N VAL A 13 -9.40 11.50 19.25
CA VAL A 13 -8.00 11.89 19.53
C VAL A 13 -6.97 10.90 19.02
N GLY A 14 -7.41 9.71 18.57
CA GLY A 14 -6.55 8.71 17.97
C GLY A 14 -7.33 7.57 17.31
N TYR A 15 -6.65 6.86 16.41
CA TYR A 15 -7.20 5.75 15.63
C TYR A 15 -6.24 4.57 15.61
N GLY A 16 -6.80 3.37 15.61
CA GLY A 16 -6.07 2.12 15.46
C GLY A 16 -6.84 1.10 14.63
N GLU A 17 -6.15 0.35 13.79
CA GLU A 17 -6.73 -0.72 12.98
C GLU A 17 -5.75 -1.84 12.76
N ILE A 18 -6.26 -3.08 12.86
CA ILE A 18 -5.65 -4.27 12.28
C ILE A 18 -6.56 -4.83 11.20
N ALA A 19 -6.00 -5.10 10.02
CA ALA A 19 -6.69 -5.67 8.87
C ALA A 19 -5.77 -6.61 8.09
N HIS A 20 -6.33 -7.43 7.21
CA HIS A 20 -5.53 -8.12 6.20
C HIS A 20 -5.29 -7.20 5.01
N GLU A 21 -4.11 -7.26 4.41
CA GLU A 21 -3.85 -6.59 3.12
C GLU A 21 -4.43 -7.46 1.99
N PRO A 22 -5.44 -7.01 1.23
CA PRO A 22 -6.10 -7.85 0.22
C PRO A 22 -5.14 -8.37 -0.86
N SER A 23 -4.19 -7.53 -1.27
CA SER A 23 -3.20 -7.88 -2.30
C SER A 23 -2.12 -8.87 -1.81
N ARG A 24 -2.10 -9.21 -0.51
CA ARG A 24 -1.12 -10.09 0.13
C ARG A 24 -1.75 -10.83 1.32
N PHE A 25 -2.93 -11.39 1.12
CA PHE A 25 -3.68 -12.03 2.19
C PHE A 25 -2.92 -13.24 2.75
N ALA A 26 -2.75 -13.27 4.07
CA ALA A 26 -2.34 -14.46 4.79
C ALA A 26 -3.09 -14.50 6.14
N PRO A 27 -3.78 -15.61 6.50
CA PRO A 27 -4.76 -15.61 7.59
C PRO A 27 -4.25 -15.09 8.94
N ARG A 28 -2.99 -15.38 9.27
CA ARG A 28 -2.36 -15.03 10.55
C ARG A 28 -1.38 -13.85 10.46
N ARG A 29 -1.41 -13.09 9.36
CA ARG A 29 -0.64 -11.86 9.20
C ARG A 29 -1.58 -10.68 9.12
N TYR A 30 -1.29 -9.66 9.90
CA TYR A 30 -2.08 -8.43 9.93
C TYR A 30 -1.25 -7.22 9.52
N PHE A 31 -1.92 -6.25 8.93
CA PHE A 31 -1.41 -4.92 8.70
C PHE A 31 -2.02 -3.98 9.73
N LEU A 32 -1.17 -3.18 10.39
CA LEU A 32 -1.51 -2.24 11.43
C LEU A 32 -1.50 -0.82 10.87
N ARG A 33 -2.52 -0.04 11.23
CA ARG A 33 -2.54 1.42 11.15
C ARG A 33 -2.75 1.99 12.55
N LEU A 34 -1.98 3.02 12.90
CA LEU A 34 -2.11 3.69 14.18
C LEU A 34 -1.76 5.17 14.02
N GLY A 35 -2.62 6.04 14.53
CA GLY A 35 -2.43 7.49 14.54
C GLY A 35 -2.91 8.10 15.84
N VAL A 36 -2.21 9.13 16.30
CA VAL A 36 -2.62 9.98 17.43
C VAL A 36 -2.47 11.42 16.98
N ASP A 37 -3.47 12.23 17.32
CA ASP A 37 -3.43 13.66 17.04
C ASP A 37 -2.13 14.29 17.59
N GLY A 38 -1.50 15.13 16.76
CA GLY A 38 -0.17 15.68 16.97
C GLY A 38 0.03 16.32 18.35
N PRO A 39 -0.82 17.29 18.73
CA PRO A 39 -0.76 17.97 20.03
C PRO A 39 -1.02 17.06 21.26
N LEU A 40 -1.63 15.89 21.04
CA LEU A 40 -2.01 14.95 22.10
C LEU A 40 -1.04 13.77 22.24
N ARG A 41 0.05 13.75 21.45
CA ARG A 41 1.09 12.72 21.56
C ARG A 41 1.78 12.77 22.92
N ARG A 42 2.44 11.65 23.26
CA ARG A 42 3.20 11.45 24.51
C ARG A 42 2.35 11.47 25.80
N ARG A 43 1.02 11.34 25.67
CA ARG A 43 0.06 11.21 26.79
C ARG A 43 -0.45 9.78 27.02
N GLY A 44 0.23 8.77 26.47
CA GLY A 44 -0.19 7.37 26.60
C GLY A 44 -1.24 6.88 25.60
N ILE A 45 -1.97 7.77 24.90
CA ILE A 45 -3.04 7.42 23.94
C ILE A 45 -2.63 6.32 22.95
N GLY A 46 -1.48 6.50 22.27
CA GLY A 46 -1.00 5.51 21.31
C GLY A 46 -0.68 4.15 21.94
N ALA A 47 -0.20 4.14 23.20
CA ALA A 47 0.06 2.90 23.93
C ALA A 47 -1.25 2.16 24.23
N THR A 48 -2.27 2.89 24.71
CA THR A 48 -3.61 2.32 24.97
C THR A 48 -4.22 1.73 23.70
N ILE A 49 -4.14 2.45 22.57
CA ILE A 49 -4.60 1.94 21.27
C ILE A 49 -3.84 0.66 20.90
N TRP A 50 -2.51 0.66 21.01
CA TRP A 50 -1.69 -0.51 20.73
C TRP A 50 -2.07 -1.70 21.60
N ASP A 51 -2.22 -1.52 22.91
CA ASP A 51 -2.55 -2.62 23.82
C ASP A 51 -3.89 -3.24 23.47
N ARG A 52 -4.88 -2.42 23.10
CA ARG A 52 -6.19 -2.91 22.66
C ARG A 52 -6.10 -3.71 21.35
N LEU A 53 -5.31 -3.25 20.38
CA LEU A 53 -5.09 -3.98 19.13
C LEU A 53 -4.28 -5.27 19.36
N ARG A 54 -3.30 -5.24 20.26
CA ARG A 54 -2.45 -6.38 20.61
C ARG A 54 -3.27 -7.51 21.22
N VAL A 55 -4.20 -7.21 22.12
CA VAL A 55 -5.13 -8.23 22.66
C VAL A 55 -5.84 -8.97 21.53
N THR A 56 -6.37 -8.25 20.53
CA THR A 56 -7.04 -8.90 19.39
C THR A 56 -6.08 -9.66 18.47
N LEU A 57 -4.82 -9.22 18.33
CA LEU A 57 -3.81 -10.00 17.62
C LEU A 57 -3.50 -11.31 18.35
N ASP A 58 -3.38 -11.26 19.68
CA ASP A 58 -3.11 -12.42 20.54
C ASP A 58 -4.30 -13.41 20.50
N GLU A 59 -5.54 -12.92 20.64
CA GLU A 59 -6.78 -13.73 20.51
C GLU A 59 -6.89 -14.43 19.15
N ARG A 60 -6.39 -13.81 18.09
CA ARG A 60 -6.39 -14.36 16.71
C ARG A 60 -5.17 -15.24 16.44
N ALA A 61 -4.31 -15.45 17.43
CA ALA A 61 -3.04 -16.13 17.29
C ALA A 61 -2.22 -15.59 16.09
N ALA A 62 -2.15 -14.26 15.94
CA ALA A 62 -1.38 -13.63 14.88
C ALA A 62 0.09 -14.07 14.94
N LEU A 63 0.68 -14.37 13.78
CA LEU A 63 2.11 -14.70 13.67
C LEU A 63 2.96 -13.45 13.45
N VAL A 64 2.40 -12.46 12.76
CA VAL A 64 3.11 -11.22 12.43
C VAL A 64 2.13 -10.07 12.23
N ALA A 65 2.51 -8.90 12.73
CA ALA A 65 1.88 -7.63 12.42
C ALA A 65 2.89 -6.75 11.69
N CYS A 66 2.48 -6.16 10.57
CA CYS A 66 3.30 -5.26 9.76
C CYS A 66 2.70 -3.86 9.75
N LEU A 67 3.53 -2.83 9.58
CA LEU A 67 3.07 -1.46 9.38
C LEU A 67 4.08 -0.69 8.53
N TRP A 68 3.63 0.39 7.91
CA TRP A 68 4.52 1.37 7.29
C TRP A 68 4.78 2.51 8.27
N ALA A 69 6.05 2.84 8.48
CA ALA A 69 6.48 4.00 9.26
C ALA A 69 7.28 4.93 8.35
N ARG A 70 7.05 6.24 8.50
CA ARG A 70 7.85 7.27 7.84
C ARG A 70 9.09 7.58 8.67
N ASP A 71 10.21 7.76 7.99
CA ASP A 71 11.47 8.18 8.59
C ASP A 71 11.34 9.52 9.35
N GLY A 72 12.08 9.66 10.44
CA GLY A 72 12.12 10.90 11.23
C GLY A 72 10.86 11.19 12.04
N THR A 73 9.92 10.23 12.13
CA THR A 73 8.69 10.40 12.91
C THR A 73 8.76 9.70 14.27
N ALA A 74 7.97 10.18 15.23
CA ALA A 74 7.82 9.55 16.54
C ALA A 74 7.33 8.08 16.47
N CYS A 75 6.77 7.67 15.34
CA CYS A 75 6.32 6.30 15.09
C CYS A 75 7.48 5.29 15.19
N GLN A 76 8.66 5.60 14.64
CA GLN A 76 9.80 4.66 14.60
C GLN A 76 10.22 4.21 16.00
N ALA A 77 10.46 5.17 16.90
CA ALA A 77 10.81 4.87 18.29
C ALA A 77 9.64 4.21 19.05
N PHE A 78 8.38 4.52 18.69
CA PHE A 78 7.21 3.94 19.33
C PHE A 78 7.05 2.44 18.99
N ILE A 79 7.23 2.05 17.73
CA ILE A 79 7.07 0.66 17.27
C ILE A 79 8.29 -0.19 17.63
N ALA A 80 9.51 0.38 17.60
CA ALA A 80 10.73 -0.36 17.95
C ALA A 80 10.69 -0.84 19.41
N LYS A 81 10.19 0.01 20.32
CA LYS A 81 9.95 -0.35 21.73
C LYS A 81 8.91 -1.47 21.93
N ARG A 82 8.16 -1.81 20.88
CA ARG A 82 7.13 -2.87 20.86
C ARG A 82 7.57 -4.10 20.06
N GLY A 83 8.87 -4.21 19.75
CA GLY A 83 9.45 -5.36 19.09
C GLY A 83 9.33 -5.36 17.56
N PHE A 84 8.85 -4.27 16.95
CA PHE A 84 8.89 -4.14 15.49
C PHE A 84 10.32 -3.88 15.02
N VAL A 85 10.69 -4.53 13.92
CA VAL A 85 11.99 -4.36 13.25
C VAL A 85 11.76 -3.97 11.79
N GLU A 86 12.70 -3.22 11.22
CA GLU A 86 12.66 -2.88 9.79
C GLU A 86 12.99 -4.13 8.96
N VAL A 87 12.09 -4.49 8.05
CA VAL A 87 12.26 -5.65 7.15
C VAL A 87 12.24 -5.25 5.66
N ILE A 88 11.76 -4.05 5.36
CA ILE A 88 11.73 -3.49 4.01
C ILE A 88 11.73 -1.96 4.12
N ARG A 89 12.37 -1.31 3.15
CA ARG A 89 12.39 0.14 3.00
C ARG A 89 11.90 0.51 1.60
N ALA A 90 10.91 1.38 1.55
CA ALA A 90 10.38 1.93 0.31
C ALA A 90 10.76 3.41 0.22
N TYR A 91 11.15 3.85 -0.98
CA TYR A 91 11.50 5.24 -1.25
C TYR A 91 10.42 5.85 -2.12
N GLU A 92 9.83 6.95 -1.66
CA GLU A 92 8.95 7.77 -2.48
C GLU A 92 9.82 8.60 -3.44
N GLN A 93 9.58 8.45 -4.74
CA GLN A 93 10.27 9.19 -5.78
C GLN A 93 9.36 10.30 -6.28
N VAL A 94 9.77 11.55 -6.08
CA VAL A 94 9.04 12.73 -6.55
C VAL A 94 9.88 13.44 -7.61
N LEU A 95 9.30 13.65 -8.80
CA LEU A 95 9.91 14.40 -9.88
C LEU A 95 9.16 15.72 -10.09
N ALA A 96 9.82 16.85 -9.83
CA ALA A 96 9.30 18.16 -10.20
C ALA A 96 9.38 18.32 -11.72
N LEU A 97 8.24 18.20 -12.41
CA LEU A 97 8.19 18.20 -13.88
C LEU A 97 8.63 19.52 -14.51
N ALA A 98 8.29 20.66 -13.90
CA ALA A 98 8.59 21.98 -14.45
C ALA A 98 10.10 22.21 -14.73
N PRO A 99 11.02 21.88 -13.79
CA PRO A 99 12.46 21.94 -14.07
C PRO A 99 13.04 20.66 -14.69
N ALA A 100 12.28 19.56 -14.80
CA ALA A 100 12.82 18.29 -15.23
C ALA A 100 13.22 18.29 -16.72
N ARG A 101 14.48 17.94 -16.99
CA ARG A 101 14.94 17.65 -18.36
C ARG A 101 14.69 16.18 -18.68
N ILE A 102 13.54 15.88 -19.29
CA ILE A 102 13.17 14.51 -19.66
C ILE A 102 13.67 14.23 -21.09
N PRO A 103 14.60 13.27 -21.32
CA PRO A 103 15.19 13.02 -22.63
C PRO A 103 14.27 12.17 -23.54
N LEU A 104 13.11 12.72 -23.88
CA LEU A 104 12.08 12.02 -24.66
C LEU A 104 12.55 11.53 -26.04
N PRO A 105 13.37 12.26 -26.82
CA PRO A 105 13.83 11.77 -28.13
C PRO A 105 14.64 10.47 -28.02
N ALA A 106 15.67 10.46 -27.16
CA ALA A 106 16.48 9.27 -26.92
C ALA A 106 15.65 8.09 -26.38
N ALA A 107 14.62 8.37 -25.56
CA ALA A 107 13.70 7.32 -25.10
C ALA A 107 12.89 6.71 -26.25
N ARG A 108 12.39 7.54 -27.18
CA ARG A 108 11.66 7.09 -28.37
C ARG A 108 12.53 6.24 -29.29
N GLU A 109 13.78 6.66 -29.52
CA GLU A 109 14.75 5.91 -30.33
C GLU A 109 15.04 4.53 -29.73
N ARG A 110 15.28 4.44 -28.42
CA ARG A 110 15.49 3.15 -27.74
C ARG A 110 14.29 2.20 -27.87
N ILE A 111 13.08 2.73 -27.71
CA ILE A 111 11.84 1.94 -27.86
C ILE A 111 11.70 1.46 -29.30
N ALA A 112 11.93 2.33 -30.28
CA ALA A 112 11.86 1.96 -31.69
C ALA A 112 12.87 0.87 -32.05
N ALA A 113 14.10 0.95 -31.51
CA ALA A 113 15.15 -0.04 -31.73
C ALA A 113 14.89 -1.39 -31.06
N SER A 114 14.03 -1.47 -30.04
CA SER A 114 13.75 -2.71 -29.32
C SER A 114 12.68 -3.60 -29.97
N GLY A 115 12.11 -3.18 -31.10
CA GLY A 115 11.00 -3.88 -31.75
C GLY A 115 9.67 -3.80 -30.99
N VAL A 116 9.59 -2.97 -29.94
CA VAL A 116 8.38 -2.79 -29.10
C VAL A 116 7.61 -1.56 -29.55
N ARG A 117 6.28 -1.65 -29.54
CA ARG A 117 5.38 -0.52 -29.81
C ARG A 117 4.65 -0.13 -28.53
N VAL A 118 4.72 1.16 -28.18
CA VAL A 118 3.95 1.71 -27.06
C VAL A 118 2.60 2.21 -27.57
N ARG A 119 1.52 1.73 -26.96
CA ARG A 119 0.13 2.10 -27.25
C ARG A 119 -0.59 2.40 -25.95
N THR A 120 -1.57 3.28 -25.98
CA THR A 120 -2.46 3.46 -24.84
C THR A 120 -3.38 2.26 -24.70
N LEU A 121 -3.81 1.94 -23.47
CA LEU A 121 -4.79 0.88 -23.24
C LEU A 121 -6.09 1.12 -24.02
N ALA A 122 -6.53 2.39 -24.12
CA ALA A 122 -7.68 2.77 -24.94
C ALA A 122 -7.50 2.41 -26.42
N ALA A 123 -6.33 2.65 -27.01
CA ALA A 123 -6.05 2.29 -28.40
C ALA A 123 -5.95 0.77 -28.62
N LEU A 124 -5.49 0.01 -27.63
CA LEU A 124 -5.51 -1.45 -27.67
C LEU A 124 -6.93 -1.98 -27.59
N ARG A 125 -7.74 -1.46 -26.67
CA ARG A 125 -9.16 -1.81 -26.53
C ARG A 125 -9.97 -1.49 -27.80
N ALA A 126 -9.72 -0.34 -28.42
CA ALA A 126 -10.39 0.03 -29.66
C ALA A 126 -10.06 -0.90 -30.84
N SER A 127 -8.90 -1.55 -30.83
CA SER A 127 -8.45 -2.43 -31.92
C SER A 127 -8.69 -3.92 -31.65
N HIS A 128 -8.65 -4.35 -30.39
CA HIS A 128 -8.70 -5.77 -30.01
C HIS A 128 -9.92 -6.11 -29.13
N GLY A 129 -10.71 -5.12 -28.72
CA GLY A 129 -11.89 -5.31 -27.87
C GLY A 129 -11.55 -5.67 -26.42
N GLU A 130 -12.42 -6.44 -25.78
CA GLU A 130 -12.28 -6.91 -24.40
C GLU A 130 -11.02 -7.75 -24.12
N PRO A 131 -10.50 -8.60 -25.05
CA PRO A 131 -9.23 -9.29 -24.85
C PRO A 131 -8.07 -8.38 -24.41
N ALA A 132 -8.01 -7.13 -24.88
CA ALA A 132 -6.97 -6.18 -24.46
C ALA A 132 -6.95 -5.90 -22.95
N LEU A 133 -8.11 -5.95 -22.28
CA LEU A 133 -8.21 -5.75 -20.85
C LEU A 133 -7.79 -7.01 -20.07
N HIS A 134 -8.12 -8.20 -20.58
CA HIS A 134 -7.65 -9.46 -20.01
C HIS A 134 -6.13 -9.59 -20.12
N ASP A 135 -5.55 -9.30 -21.28
CA ASP A 135 -4.09 -9.33 -21.47
C ASP A 135 -3.38 -8.34 -20.53
N ALA A 136 -3.97 -7.15 -20.33
CA ALA A 136 -3.44 -6.17 -19.39
C ALA A 136 -3.53 -6.63 -17.93
N HIS A 137 -4.61 -7.31 -17.54
CA HIS A 137 -4.77 -7.91 -16.22
C HIS A 137 -3.77 -9.04 -15.97
N GLU A 138 -3.55 -9.91 -16.96
CA GLU A 138 -2.57 -10.99 -16.89
C GLU A 138 -1.15 -10.43 -16.73
N LEU A 139 -0.78 -9.45 -17.57
CA LEU A 139 0.51 -8.77 -17.48
C LEU A 139 0.70 -8.09 -16.12
N HIS A 140 -0.31 -7.33 -15.66
CA HIS A 140 -0.28 -6.69 -14.34
C HIS A 140 -0.07 -7.73 -13.23
N THR A 141 -0.78 -8.85 -13.28
CA THR A 141 -0.69 -9.93 -12.30
C THR A 141 0.69 -10.59 -12.33
N ALA A 142 1.24 -10.85 -13.52
CA ALA A 142 2.58 -11.42 -13.68
C ALA A 142 3.65 -10.49 -13.09
N CYS A 143 3.62 -9.19 -13.43
CA CYS A 143 4.54 -8.20 -12.89
C CYS A 143 4.41 -8.08 -11.37
N ARG A 144 3.19 -8.13 -10.82
CA ARG A 144 2.98 -8.04 -9.36
C ARG A 144 3.60 -9.23 -8.62
N ARG A 145 3.48 -10.45 -9.14
CA ARG A 145 4.06 -11.65 -8.51
C ARG A 145 5.59 -11.62 -8.43
N ASP A 146 6.23 -10.92 -9.36
CA ASP A 146 7.69 -10.77 -9.41
C ASP A 146 8.21 -9.63 -8.53
N GLN A 147 7.33 -8.82 -7.91
CA GLN A 147 7.75 -7.74 -7.04
C GLN A 147 8.31 -8.29 -5.72
N PRO A 148 9.46 -7.77 -5.24
CA PRO A 148 9.91 -8.03 -3.88
C PRO A 148 8.93 -7.37 -2.91
N THR A 149 8.17 -8.19 -2.18
CA THR A 149 7.18 -7.67 -1.24
C THR A 149 7.17 -8.46 0.07
N LEU A 150 6.54 -7.88 1.10
CA LEU A 150 6.31 -8.61 2.34
C LEU A 150 5.24 -9.68 2.11
N GLY A 151 5.68 -10.90 1.82
CA GLY A 151 4.90 -12.13 1.62
C GLY A 151 4.32 -12.32 0.23
N ALA A 152 3.59 -13.42 0.05
CA ALA A 152 3.05 -13.80 -1.24
C ALA A 152 1.98 -12.82 -1.72
N VAL A 153 2.00 -12.53 -3.02
CA VAL A 153 0.97 -11.74 -3.68
C VAL A 153 -0.29 -12.58 -3.84
N THR A 154 -1.42 -12.02 -3.43
CA THR A 154 -2.76 -12.52 -3.75
C THR A 154 -3.22 -11.81 -5.02
N PRO A 155 -3.33 -12.53 -6.16
CA PRO A 155 -3.81 -11.93 -7.41
C PRO A 155 -5.21 -11.36 -7.25
N ALA A 156 -5.42 -10.14 -7.74
CA ALA A 156 -6.75 -9.55 -7.78
C ALA A 156 -7.60 -10.27 -8.85
N PRO A 157 -8.85 -10.64 -8.55
CA PRO A 157 -9.81 -11.07 -9.57
C PRO A 157 -9.95 -10.01 -10.67
N TYR A 158 -10.24 -10.44 -11.90
CA TYR A 158 -10.34 -9.54 -13.06
C TYR A 158 -11.33 -8.38 -12.82
N ALA A 159 -12.50 -8.67 -12.24
CA ALA A 159 -13.50 -7.65 -11.94
C ALA A 159 -12.99 -6.57 -10.97
N ASP A 160 -12.29 -6.98 -9.91
CA ASP A 160 -11.72 -6.06 -8.93
C ASP A 160 -10.58 -5.23 -9.54
N TRP A 161 -9.74 -5.87 -10.36
CA TRP A 161 -8.68 -5.19 -11.11
C TRP A 161 -9.27 -4.15 -12.07
N LEU A 162 -10.32 -4.50 -12.80
CA LEU A 162 -10.99 -3.61 -13.74
C LEU A 162 -11.61 -2.41 -13.01
N ALA A 163 -12.33 -2.67 -11.91
CA ALA A 163 -12.93 -1.64 -11.09
C ALA A 163 -11.89 -0.64 -10.56
N TYR A 164 -10.77 -1.15 -10.01
CA TYR A 164 -9.75 -0.30 -9.38
C TYR A 164 -8.82 0.40 -10.38
N ASN A 165 -8.34 -0.31 -11.42
CA ASN A 165 -7.25 0.20 -12.28
C ASN A 165 -7.74 0.87 -13.56
N VAL A 166 -8.98 0.60 -13.99
CA VAL A 166 -9.50 1.09 -15.27
C VAL A 166 -10.74 1.96 -15.06
N SER A 167 -11.67 1.53 -14.21
CA SER A 167 -12.95 2.22 -14.01
C SER A 167 -12.91 3.30 -12.92
N ALA A 168 -11.93 3.28 -12.01
CA ALA A 168 -11.75 4.25 -10.94
C ALA A 168 -10.43 5.02 -11.10
N PRO A 169 -10.34 5.98 -12.04
CA PRO A 169 -9.08 6.67 -12.35
C PRO A 169 -8.53 7.58 -11.23
N GLU A 170 -9.24 7.73 -10.11
CA GLU A 170 -8.87 8.61 -8.98
C GLU A 170 -8.68 7.87 -7.64
N ALA A 171 -8.65 6.53 -7.62
CA ALA A 171 -8.49 5.71 -6.40
C ALA A 171 -7.05 5.22 -6.15
#